data_AF-A0A956ZL60-F1
#
_entry.id   AF-A0A956ZL60-F1
#
_cell.length_a   1.000
_cell.length_b   1.000
_cell.length_c   1.000
_cell.angle_alpha   90.00
_cell.angle_beta   90.00
_cell.angle_gamma   90.00
#
_symmetry.space_group_name_H-M   'P 1'
#
loop_
_entity.id
_entity.type
_entity.pdbx_description
1 polymer ?
#
loop_
_entity_poly.entity_id
_entity_poly.type
_entity_poly.pdbx_seq_one_letter_code
_entity_poly.pdbx_strand_id
1 'polypeptide(L)'
;MRDGPPPQLTTRGDQIREALRHTATLLPAQGPITAFVHHNPLHAFEDLPFEEAVQRAREELGYEAFLPADRYRKALADDRIRESDLEQIAQEELRENANAPVTGEICASDLLIVLLRNPIPTVGRRLVRWLMEEGDAGRKLREDLPVAARHRLLNGHKGRNA
;
A
#
# COMPACT_ATOMS: atom_id res chain seq x y z
N MET A 1 11.58 59.31 -4.30
CA MET A 1 12.48 58.86 -5.38
C MET A 1 13.80 59.61 -5.22
N ARG A 2 14.98 59.04 -4.99
CA ARG A 2 15.47 57.65 -4.93
C ARG A 2 16.76 57.66 -4.09
N ASP A 3 16.86 56.69 -3.19
CA ASP A 3 18.03 55.84 -2.88
C ASP A 3 19.41 56.50 -2.70
N GLY A 4 19.69 56.92 -1.46
CA GLY A 4 21.07 57.02 -0.96
C GLY A 4 21.68 55.63 -0.74
N PRO A 5 23.01 55.47 -0.85
CA PRO A 5 23.67 54.19 -0.62
C PRO A 5 23.33 53.68 0.80
N PRO A 6 23.15 52.36 0.99
CA PRO A 6 22.80 51.81 2.30
C PRO A 6 23.84 52.26 3.34
N PRO A 7 23.41 52.62 4.57
CA PRO A 7 24.32 53.09 5.61
C PRO A 7 25.43 52.07 5.83
N GLN A 8 26.68 52.51 5.70
CA GLN A 8 27.84 51.65 5.93
C GLN A 8 27.87 51.29 7.42
N LEU A 9 27.77 49.99 7.74
CA LEU A 9 27.80 49.49 9.12
C LEU A 9 29.19 49.74 9.71
N THR A 10 29.35 50.85 10.44
CA THR A 10 30.66 51.37 10.89
C THR A 10 31.29 50.57 12.02
N THR A 11 30.50 49.77 12.74
CA THR A 11 30.96 49.04 13.91
C THR A 11 30.87 47.54 13.68
N ARG A 12 31.88 46.78 14.11
CA ARG A 12 31.87 45.31 14.07
C ARG A 12 30.61 44.71 14.69
N GLY A 13 30.07 45.34 15.74
CA GLY A 13 28.81 44.94 16.37
C GLY A 13 27.59 45.05 15.46
N ASP A 14 27.57 46.03 14.56
CA ASP A 14 26.45 46.23 13.63
C ASP A 14 26.51 45.24 12.47
N GLN A 15 27.73 44.91 12.03
CA GLN A 15 27.97 43.85 11.05
C GLN A 15 27.55 42.47 11.60
N ILE A 16 27.85 42.16 12.87
CA ILE A 16 27.42 40.92 13.52
C ILE A 16 25.89 40.88 13.66
N ARG A 17 25.25 41.98 14.08
CA ARG A 17 23.78 42.06 14.18
C ARG A 17 23.10 41.87 12.83
N GLU A 18 23.65 42.45 11.77
CA GLU A 18 23.12 42.25 10.41
C GLU A 18 23.25 40.79 9.96
N ALA A 19 24.42 40.19 10.17
CA ALA A 19 24.66 38.79 9.83
C ALA A 19 23.71 37.85 10.60
N LEU A 20 23.48 38.10 11.89
CA LEU A 20 22.53 37.34 12.70
C LEU A 20 21.08 37.49 12.20
N ARG A 21 20.66 38.73 11.88
CA ARG A 21 19.31 39.00 11.38
C ARG A 21 19.06 38.31 10.04
N HIS A 22 20.02 38.39 9.13
CA HIS A 22 19.95 37.73 7.83
C HIS A 22 19.92 36.20 7.99
N THR A 23 20.79 35.64 8.82
CA THR A 23 20.85 34.18 9.06
C THR A 23 19.57 33.66 9.71
N ALA A 24 18.96 34.43 10.62
CA ALA A 24 17.68 34.06 11.24
C ALA A 24 16.52 33.90 10.25
N THR A 25 16.54 34.63 9.12
CA THR A 25 15.52 34.47 8.05
C THR A 25 15.71 33.20 7.23
N LEU A 26 16.91 32.62 7.24
CA LEU A 26 17.26 31.40 6.50
C LEU A 26 17.07 30.13 7.33
N LEU A 27 16.92 30.28 8.65
CA LEU A 27 16.61 29.16 9.52
C LEU A 27 15.11 28.84 9.44
N PRO A 28 14.72 27.55 9.43
CA PRO A 28 13.32 27.18 9.51
C PRO A 28 12.68 27.79 10.76
N ALA A 29 11.43 28.25 10.64
CA ALA A 29 10.67 28.84 11.75
C ALA A 29 10.47 27.86 12.93
N GLN A 30 10.71 26.58 12.71
CA GLN A 30 10.70 25.54 13.73
C GLN A 30 12.12 25.27 14.21
N GLY A 31 12.35 25.41 15.52
CA GLY A 31 13.58 24.98 16.17
C GLY A 31 13.77 23.45 16.07
N PRO A 32 14.91 22.92 16.57
CA PRO A 32 15.13 21.48 16.62
C PRO A 32 13.95 20.79 17.30
N ILE A 33 13.38 19.75 16.68
CA ILE A 33 12.33 18.95 17.29
C ILE A 33 12.95 18.24 18.50
N THR A 34 12.80 18.81 19.69
CA THR A 34 13.37 18.28 20.95
C THR A 34 12.44 17.30 21.65
N ALA A 35 11.17 17.24 21.26
CA ALA A 35 10.18 16.33 21.81
C ALA A 35 9.40 15.69 20.67
N PHE A 36 9.70 14.42 20.41
CA PHE A 36 8.87 13.56 19.59
C PHE A 36 7.86 12.91 20.53
N VAL A 37 6.59 13.29 20.42
CA VAL A 37 5.51 12.67 21.19
C VAL A 37 5.13 11.39 20.45
N HIS A 38 5.71 10.27 20.86
CA HIS A 38 5.59 9.00 20.16
C HIS A 38 4.27 8.27 20.40
N HIS A 39 3.41 8.73 21.34
CA HIS A 39 2.32 7.94 21.95
C HIS A 39 1.77 6.90 20.99
N ASN A 40 2.34 5.70 21.08
CA ASN A 40 2.01 4.61 20.20
C ASN A 40 0.57 4.23 20.56
N PRO A 41 -0.41 4.38 19.65
CA PRO A 41 -1.79 4.03 19.96
C PRO A 41 -1.95 2.56 20.36
N LEU A 42 -0.96 1.73 20.03
CA LEU A 42 -0.88 0.31 20.39
C LEU A 42 -0.08 0.04 21.67
N HIS A 43 0.35 1.06 22.44
CA HIS A 43 1.18 0.86 23.63
C HIS A 43 0.56 -0.13 24.64
N ALA A 44 -0.76 -0.15 24.77
CA ALA A 44 -1.47 -1.08 25.65
C ALA A 44 -1.49 -2.54 25.14
N PHE A 45 -1.01 -2.78 23.92
CA PHE A 45 -1.02 -4.06 23.21
C PHE A 45 0.39 -4.43 22.70
N GLU A 46 1.45 -3.81 23.23
CA GLU A 46 2.84 -4.03 22.78
C GLU A 46 3.36 -5.43 23.10
N ASP A 47 2.70 -6.15 24.01
CA ASP A 47 2.96 -7.55 24.31
C ASP A 47 2.42 -8.53 23.24
N LEU A 48 1.57 -8.04 22.33
CA LEU A 48 0.96 -8.85 21.28
C LEU A 48 1.71 -8.71 19.94
N PRO A 49 1.70 -9.76 19.09
CA PRO A 49 2.08 -9.61 17.69
C PRO A 49 1.28 -8.49 17.02
N PHE A 50 1.91 -7.77 16.09
CA PHE A 50 1.34 -6.56 15.49
C PHE A 50 -0.09 -6.75 14.95
N GLU A 51 -0.36 -7.86 14.25
CA GLU A 51 -1.68 -8.13 13.68
C GLU A 51 -2.74 -8.33 14.77
N GLU A 52 -2.39 -9.02 15.86
CA GLU A 52 -3.27 -9.23 17.01
C GLU A 52 -3.48 -7.92 17.78
N ALA A 53 -2.41 -7.14 18.00
CA ALA A 53 -2.48 -5.83 18.62
C ALA A 53 -3.43 -4.89 17.88
N VAL A 54 -3.32 -4.85 16.55
CA VAL A 54 -4.18 -4.04 15.68
C VAL A 54 -5.63 -4.49 15.71
N GLN A 55 -5.88 -5.80 15.66
CA GLN A 55 -7.25 -6.34 15.74
C GLN A 55 -7.89 -6.06 17.10
N ARG A 56 -7.12 -6.20 18.18
CA ARG A 56 -7.59 -5.93 19.53
C ARG A 56 -7.83 -4.44 19.77
N ALA A 57 -6.95 -3.58 19.27
CA ALA A 57 -7.17 -2.13 19.30
C ALA A 57 -8.42 -1.72 18.52
N ARG A 58 -8.73 -2.36 17.39
CA ARG A 58 -9.99 -2.12 16.66
C ARG A 58 -11.21 -2.50 17.49
N GLU A 59 -11.17 -3.64 18.16
CA GLU A 59 -12.30 -4.13 18.96
C GLU A 59 -12.53 -3.31 20.23
N GLU A 60 -11.45 -2.95 20.94
CA GLU A 60 -11.54 -2.25 22.22
C GLU A 60 -11.66 -0.72 22.06
N LEU A 61 -11.02 -0.14 21.03
CA LEU A 61 -10.94 1.32 20.84
C LEU A 61 -11.75 1.83 19.63
N GLY A 62 -12.28 0.93 18.80
CA GLY A 62 -13.10 1.27 17.64
C GLY A 62 -12.30 1.85 16.46
N TYR A 63 -10.98 1.65 16.41
CA TYR A 63 -10.13 2.19 15.34
C TYR A 63 -9.98 1.25 14.14
N GLU A 64 -10.02 1.80 12.92
CA GLU A 64 -9.58 1.06 11.73
C GLU A 64 -8.06 1.13 11.60
N ALA A 65 -7.38 0.13 12.15
CA ALA A 65 -5.92 0.12 12.21
C ALA A 65 -5.24 -0.51 10.97
N PHE A 66 -6.01 -1.08 10.02
CA PHE A 66 -5.53 -1.44 8.68
C PHE A 66 -6.08 -0.48 7.63
N LEU A 67 -5.33 -0.29 6.54
CA LEU A 67 -5.82 0.49 5.41
C LEU A 67 -6.89 -0.30 4.63
N PRO A 68 -7.82 0.39 3.94
CA PRO A 68 -8.69 -0.27 2.97
C PRO A 68 -7.87 -0.96 1.87
N ALA A 69 -8.36 -2.09 1.34
CA ALA A 69 -7.66 -2.89 0.32
C ALA A 69 -7.19 -2.08 -0.90
N ASP A 70 -7.97 -1.09 -1.34
CA ASP A 70 -7.62 -0.24 -2.47
C ASP A 70 -6.39 0.64 -2.22
N ARG A 71 -6.11 1.02 -0.96
CA ARG A 71 -4.89 1.75 -0.60
C ARG A 71 -3.66 0.86 -0.72
N TYR A 72 -3.74 -0.41 -0.33
CA TYR A 72 -2.65 -1.37 -0.53
C TYR A 72 -2.41 -1.63 -2.02
N ARG A 73 -3.47 -1.81 -2.82
CA ARG A 73 -3.33 -1.93 -4.29
C ARG A 73 -2.71 -0.70 -4.93
N LYS A 74 -3.07 0.50 -4.46
CA LYS A 74 -2.42 1.74 -4.91
C LYS A 74 -0.94 1.76 -4.52
N ALA A 75 -0.59 1.35 -3.30
CA ALA A 75 0.81 1.27 -2.88
C ALA A 75 1.61 0.26 -3.73
N LEU A 76 1.00 -0.85 -4.14
CA LEU A 76 1.58 -1.79 -5.11
C LEU A 76 1.78 -1.15 -6.48
N ALA A 77 0.77 -0.44 -6.99
CA ALA A 77 0.86 0.25 -8.28
C ALA A 77 1.91 1.39 -8.29
N ASP A 78 2.11 2.03 -7.13
CA ASP A 78 3.09 3.10 -6.92
C ASP A 78 4.49 2.54 -6.52
N ASP A 79 4.72 1.22 -6.62
CA ASP A 79 5.97 0.50 -6.29
C ASP A 79 6.43 0.67 -4.83
N ARG A 80 5.52 1.08 -3.94
CA ARG A 80 5.77 1.14 -2.48
C ARG A 80 5.66 -0.23 -1.83
N ILE A 81 4.83 -1.10 -2.38
CA ILE A 81 4.82 -2.54 -2.14
C ILE A 81 5.33 -3.15 -3.44
N ARG A 82 6.30 -4.06 -3.36
CA ARG A 82 6.89 -4.70 -4.54
C ARG A 82 6.18 -6.01 -4.83
N GLU A 83 6.25 -6.45 -6.08
CA GLU A 83 5.72 -7.78 -6.45
C GLU A 83 6.43 -8.90 -5.66
N SER A 84 7.74 -8.75 -5.41
CA SER A 84 8.51 -9.67 -4.58
C SER A 84 8.00 -9.79 -3.15
N ASP A 85 7.43 -8.70 -2.60
CA ASP A 85 6.86 -8.71 -1.25
C ASP A 85 5.59 -9.58 -1.23
N LEU A 86 4.79 -9.54 -2.31
CA LEU A 86 3.61 -10.41 -2.44
C LEU A 86 4.00 -11.87 -2.61
N GLU A 87 5.04 -12.15 -3.42
CA GLU A 87 5.57 -13.50 -3.61
C GLU A 87 6.07 -14.09 -2.28
N GLN A 88 6.83 -13.30 -1.52
CA GLN A 88 7.32 -13.70 -0.21
C GLN A 88 6.18 -14.00 0.76
N ILE A 89 5.23 -13.07 0.92
CA ILE A 89 4.10 -13.25 1.84
C ILE A 89 3.22 -14.43 1.42
N ALA A 90 2.96 -14.61 0.13
CA ALA A 90 2.18 -15.75 -0.34
C ALA A 90 2.86 -17.09 0.00
N GLN A 91 4.20 -17.15 -0.07
CA GLN A 91 4.96 -18.33 0.33
C GLN A 91 4.94 -18.54 1.85
N GLU A 92 5.04 -17.48 2.64
CA GLU A 92 5.04 -17.53 4.11
C GLU A 92 3.68 -17.92 4.69
N GLU A 93 2.59 -17.38 4.14
CA GLU A 93 1.22 -17.64 4.58
C GLU A 93 0.77 -19.07 4.22
N LEU A 94 1.02 -19.49 2.98
CA LEU A 94 0.58 -20.80 2.49
C LEU A 94 1.52 -21.94 2.88
N ARG A 95 2.78 -21.63 3.19
CA ARG A 95 3.83 -22.58 3.62
C ARG A 95 3.93 -23.77 2.67
N GLU A 96 3.72 -24.98 3.18
CA GLU A 96 3.75 -26.24 2.42
C GLU A 96 2.72 -26.27 1.29
N ASN A 97 1.62 -25.52 1.41
CA ASN A 97 0.57 -25.44 0.40
C ASN A 97 0.84 -24.41 -0.69
N ALA A 98 1.88 -23.59 -0.59
CA ALA A 98 2.13 -22.51 -1.55
C ALA A 98 2.20 -23.04 -3.00
N ASN A 99 2.88 -24.17 -3.19
CA ASN A 99 3.03 -24.84 -4.48
C ASN A 99 1.93 -25.88 -4.77
N ALA A 100 0.89 -25.97 -3.93
CA ALA A 100 -0.20 -26.90 -4.16
C ALA A 100 -0.95 -26.50 -5.44
N PRO A 101 -1.19 -27.43 -6.39
CA PRO A 101 -1.87 -27.10 -7.63
C PRO A 101 -3.34 -26.79 -7.35
N VAL A 102 -3.81 -25.65 -7.86
CA VAL A 102 -5.23 -25.28 -7.82
C VAL A 102 -5.92 -25.66 -9.13
N THR A 103 -5.31 -25.28 -10.27
CA THR A 103 -5.83 -25.64 -11.59
C THR A 103 -4.76 -25.47 -12.66
N GLY A 104 -4.57 -26.50 -13.49
CA GLY A 104 -3.52 -26.50 -14.51
C GLY A 104 -2.13 -26.27 -13.90
N GLU A 105 -1.43 -25.26 -14.40
CA GLU A 105 -0.10 -24.83 -13.92
C GLU A 105 -0.15 -23.81 -12.78
N ILE A 106 -1.35 -23.38 -12.35
CA ILE A 106 -1.51 -22.35 -11.32
C ILE A 106 -1.49 -23.01 -9.94
N CYS A 107 -0.57 -22.56 -9.09
CA CYS A 107 -0.50 -22.98 -7.69
C CYS A 107 -1.24 -22.00 -6.75
N ALA A 108 -1.34 -22.37 -5.46
CA ALA A 108 -2.08 -21.58 -4.49
C ALA A 108 -1.50 -20.18 -4.27
N SER A 109 -0.16 -20.02 -4.30
CA SER A 109 0.49 -18.72 -4.19
C SER A 109 0.19 -17.83 -5.40
N ASP A 110 0.23 -18.36 -6.61
CA ASP A 110 -0.17 -17.65 -7.83
C ASP A 110 -1.60 -17.11 -7.72
N LEU A 111 -2.52 -17.96 -7.25
CA LEU A 111 -3.91 -17.57 -7.06
C LEU A 111 -4.04 -16.45 -6.03
N LEU A 112 -3.37 -16.58 -4.87
CA LEU A 112 -3.41 -15.58 -3.81
C LEU A 112 -2.89 -14.22 -4.31
N ILE A 113 -1.76 -14.20 -5.00
CA ILE A 113 -1.19 -12.98 -5.59
C ILE A 113 -2.19 -12.35 -6.57
N VAL A 114 -2.82 -13.15 -7.44
CA VAL A 114 -3.85 -12.65 -8.37
C VAL A 114 -5.04 -12.03 -7.61
N LEU A 115 -5.50 -12.64 -6.51
CA LEU A 115 -6.60 -12.12 -5.72
C LEU A 115 -6.25 -10.83 -4.97
N LEU A 116 -5.02 -10.69 -4.48
CA LEU A 116 -4.56 -9.46 -3.81
C LEU A 116 -4.46 -8.30 -4.80
N ARG A 117 -3.96 -8.58 -6.01
CA ARG A 117 -3.78 -7.59 -7.08
C ARG A 117 -5.09 -7.09 -7.67
N ASN A 118 -6.08 -7.96 -7.79
CA ASN A 118 -7.29 -7.64 -8.53
C ASN A 118 -8.48 -7.47 -7.59
N PRO A 119 -9.24 -6.36 -7.67
CA PRO A 119 -10.48 -6.24 -6.92
C PRO A 119 -11.45 -7.35 -7.31
N ILE A 120 -11.88 -8.10 -6.30
CA ILE A 120 -13.01 -9.01 -6.41
C ILE A 120 -14.26 -8.12 -6.30
N PRO A 121 -15.04 -7.96 -7.38
CA PRO A 121 -16.26 -7.17 -7.32
C PRO A 121 -17.19 -7.78 -6.29
N THR A 122 -17.75 -6.95 -5.41
CA THR A 122 -18.76 -7.37 -4.44
C THR A 122 -20.08 -7.58 -5.19
N VAL A 123 -20.27 -8.80 -5.67
CA VAL A 123 -21.48 -9.19 -6.40
C VAL A 123 -22.49 -9.75 -5.41
N GLY A 124 -23.71 -9.19 -5.40
CA GLY A 124 -24.78 -9.72 -4.56
C GLY A 124 -25.11 -11.19 -4.89
N ARG A 125 -25.44 -12.01 -3.90
CA ARG A 125 -25.71 -13.47 -4.06
C ARG A 125 -26.63 -13.83 -5.23
N ARG A 126 -27.65 -13.01 -5.50
CA ARG A 126 -28.57 -13.21 -6.64
C ARG A 126 -27.89 -13.05 -7.99
N LEU A 127 -27.01 -12.07 -8.12
CA LEU A 127 -26.27 -11.82 -9.34
C LEU A 127 -25.18 -12.88 -9.55
N VAL A 128 -24.52 -13.36 -8.47
CA VAL A 128 -23.62 -14.53 -8.56
C VAL A 128 -24.36 -15.75 -9.07
N ARG A 129 -25.53 -16.05 -8.50
CA ARG A 129 -26.35 -17.19 -8.92
C ARG A 129 -26.76 -17.07 -10.39
N TRP A 130 -27.29 -15.91 -10.79
CA TRP A 130 -27.64 -15.66 -12.18
C TRP A 130 -26.44 -15.78 -13.10
N LEU A 131 -25.27 -15.25 -12.73
CA LEU A 131 -24.03 -15.36 -13.51
C LEU A 131 -23.56 -16.81 -13.70
N MET A 132 -23.82 -17.69 -12.71
CA MET A 132 -23.45 -19.11 -12.75
C MET A 132 -24.47 -19.99 -13.47
N GLU A 133 -25.77 -19.71 -13.31
CA GLU A 133 -26.86 -20.51 -13.85
C GLU A 133 -27.25 -20.07 -15.28
N GLU A 134 -27.34 -18.76 -15.52
CA GLU A 134 -27.90 -18.15 -16.73
C GLU A 134 -26.87 -17.29 -17.50
N GLY A 135 -25.85 -16.80 -16.80
CA GLY A 135 -24.78 -15.99 -17.35
C GLY A 135 -23.65 -16.83 -17.96
N ASP A 136 -22.82 -16.17 -18.77
CA ASP A 136 -21.65 -16.77 -19.39
C ASP A 136 -20.42 -16.78 -18.45
N ALA A 137 -20.56 -16.63 -17.12
CA ALA A 137 -19.40 -16.49 -16.23
C ALA A 137 -18.48 -17.73 -16.22
N GLY A 138 -19.02 -18.91 -16.53
CA GLY A 138 -18.25 -20.13 -16.76
C GLY A 138 -17.74 -20.32 -18.20
N ARG A 139 -18.14 -19.45 -19.14
CA ARG A 139 -17.87 -19.57 -20.59
C ARG A 139 -17.07 -18.40 -21.16
N LYS A 140 -17.11 -17.23 -20.53
CA LYS A 140 -16.42 -16.00 -20.94
C LYS A 140 -15.62 -15.42 -19.79
N LEU A 141 -14.36 -15.11 -20.08
CA LEU A 141 -13.49 -14.36 -19.17
C LEU A 141 -13.98 -12.91 -19.05
N ARG A 142 -13.80 -12.30 -17.88
CA ARG A 142 -14.13 -10.88 -17.64
C ARG A 142 -13.54 -9.96 -18.72
N GLU A 143 -14.29 -8.92 -19.06
CA GLU A 143 -13.93 -7.98 -20.13
C GLU A 143 -12.73 -7.10 -19.77
N ASP A 144 -12.58 -6.77 -18.49
CA ASP A 144 -11.52 -5.92 -17.93
C ASP A 144 -10.22 -6.66 -17.60
N LEU A 145 -10.14 -7.97 -17.91
CA LEU A 145 -8.89 -8.72 -17.81
C LEU A 145 -7.87 -8.18 -18.83
N PRO A 146 -6.63 -7.87 -18.39
CA PRO A 146 -5.55 -7.53 -19.32
C PRO A 146 -5.39 -8.61 -20.40
N VAL A 147 -5.16 -8.17 -21.64
CA VAL A 147 -5.06 -9.05 -22.83
C VAL A 147 -4.08 -10.20 -22.61
N ALA A 148 -2.95 -9.93 -21.94
CA ALA A 148 -1.94 -10.94 -21.61
C ALA A 148 -2.43 -12.03 -20.62
N ALA A 149 -3.29 -11.68 -19.67
CA ALA A 149 -3.90 -12.65 -18.75
C ALA A 149 -4.96 -13.49 -19.46
N ARG A 150 -5.77 -12.86 -20.32
CA ARG A 150 -6.76 -13.55 -21.16
C ARG A 150 -6.11 -14.58 -22.08
N HIS A 151 -5.00 -14.23 -22.72
CA HIS A 151 -4.26 -15.16 -23.59
C HIS A 151 -3.72 -16.38 -22.83
N ARG A 152 -3.16 -16.19 -21.63
CA ARG A 152 -2.67 -17.32 -20.80
C ARG A 152 -3.79 -18.28 -20.39
N LEU A 153 -4.92 -17.75 -19.94
CA LEU A 153 -6.06 -18.55 -19.51
C LEU A 153 -6.72 -19.34 -20.67
N LEU A 154 -6.79 -18.76 -21.87
CA LEU A 154 -7.34 -19.44 -23.06
C LEU A 154 -6.37 -20.45 -23.67
N ASN A 155 -5.07 -20.16 -23.65
CA ASN A 155 -4.05 -21.05 -24.23
C ASN A 155 -3.67 -22.20 -23.30
N GLY A 156 -3.72 -22.03 -21.98
CA GLY A 156 -3.53 -23.12 -21.01
C GLY A 156 -4.59 -24.22 -21.09
N HIS A 157 -5.72 -23.97 -21.76
CA HIS A 157 -6.74 -25.00 -22.01
C HIS A 157 -6.39 -25.93 -23.19
N LYS A 158 -5.52 -25.52 -24.12
CA LYS A 158 -5.20 -26.30 -25.33
C LYS A 158 -4.26 -27.51 -25.08
N GLY A 159 -3.74 -27.69 -23.87
CA GLY A 159 -2.90 -28.84 -23.50
C GLY A 159 -3.66 -30.13 -23.13
N ARG A 160 -5.00 -30.12 -23.09
CA ARG A 160 -5.83 -31.32 -22.84
C ARG A 160 -6.47 -31.79 -24.14
N ASN A 161 -5.71 -32.49 -24.97
CA ASN A 161 -6.17 -33.48 -25.96
C ASN A 161 -4.92 -34.03 -26.67
N ALA A 162 -4.14 -34.84 -25.95
CA ALA A 162 -3.20 -35.81 -26.47
C ALA A 162 -3.06 -36.94 -25.46
#